data_AF-A0A2N1UQ95-F1
#
_entry.id   AF-A0A2N1UQ95-F1
#
_cell.length_a   1.000
_cell.length_b   1.000
_cell.length_c   1.000
_cell.angle_alpha   90.00
_cell.angle_beta   90.00
_cell.angle_gamma   90.00
#
_symmetry.space_group_name_H-M   'P 1'
#
loop_
_entity.id
_entity.type
_entity.pdbx_description
1 polymer ?
#
loop_
_entity_poly.entity_id
_entity_poly.type
_entity_poly.pdbx_seq_one_letter_code
_entity_poly.pdbx_strand_id
1 'polypeptide(L)'
;MTILSHFQAIIDWHREHQTPVVAQLRPGLKPDKIEKRAKQLPFALPPEIKALYELHDGLKDNAPLFTSFTFLPLGEVVAEYELACEMAEDFEPPDDAETQDPEAYWKPSWLPLFGFQGDYYLIDAALGLRSPVYYRVGTEPALPWYDNLSRMFKTIRSCFEQGAYFYDEDQILAEDFEKANSLREQLNPRSAKLGSSEPEPIKQELDEQPDGTRRLTTWFSEDHYIEQFYGPDQRKIGQSEYYQGDLTRRDSYLYIGADEVEITSENLMGFMMTTKTRGRITADGSVETTHVQTFMQDQMLFEQDLTKDDEDEDWDEEDSDDEDAPAALPKP
;
A
#
# COMPACT_ATOMS: atom_id res chain seq x y z
N MET A 1 5.62 -11.15 18.46
CA MET A 1 4.17 -11.38 18.26
C MET A 1 3.99 -12.38 17.13
N THR A 2 2.98 -13.24 17.24
CA THR A 2 2.66 -14.26 16.22
C THR A 2 1.70 -13.67 15.16
N ILE A 3 1.56 -14.34 14.02
CA ILE A 3 0.56 -14.03 12.99
C ILE A 3 -0.84 -13.86 13.62
N LEU A 4 -1.24 -14.82 14.45
CA LEU A 4 -2.55 -14.81 15.12
C LEU A 4 -2.73 -13.61 16.04
N SER A 5 -1.68 -13.17 16.75
CA SER A 5 -1.79 -11.99 17.61
C SER A 5 -1.97 -10.68 16.84
N HIS A 6 -1.37 -10.56 15.65
CA HIS A 6 -1.61 -9.40 14.78
C HIS A 6 -3.01 -9.43 14.18
N PHE A 7 -3.45 -10.59 13.70
CA PHE A 7 -4.80 -10.78 13.19
C PHE A 7 -5.86 -10.49 14.26
N GLN A 8 -5.69 -11.01 15.48
CA GLN A 8 -6.61 -10.75 16.58
C GLN A 8 -6.67 -9.26 16.93
N ALA A 9 -5.54 -8.54 16.92
CA ALA A 9 -5.54 -7.09 17.16
C ALA A 9 -6.33 -6.31 16.10
N ILE A 10 -6.28 -6.73 14.83
CA ILE A 10 -7.11 -6.14 13.77
C ILE A 10 -8.60 -6.39 14.05
N ILE A 11 -8.98 -7.61 14.44
CA ILE A 11 -10.36 -7.93 14.81
C ILE A 11 -10.82 -7.15 16.05
N ASP A 12 -9.95 -6.98 17.03
CA ASP A 12 -10.23 -6.24 18.25
C ASP A 12 -10.45 -4.75 17.94
N TRP A 13 -9.62 -4.16 17.06
CA TRP A 13 -9.81 -2.80 16.56
C TRP A 13 -11.20 -2.65 15.92
N HIS A 14 -11.59 -3.56 15.02
CA HIS A 14 -12.92 -3.55 14.41
C HIS A 14 -14.07 -3.65 15.42
N ARG A 15 -13.85 -4.32 16.56
CA ARG A 15 -14.83 -4.47 17.64
C ARG A 15 -14.93 -3.22 18.48
N GLU A 16 -13.81 -2.63 18.84
CA GLU A 16 -13.72 -1.38 19.61
C GLU A 16 -14.38 -0.22 18.85
N HIS A 17 -14.18 -0.17 17.53
CA HIS A 17 -14.76 0.85 16.65
C HIS A 17 -16.14 0.46 16.09
N GLN A 18 -16.75 -0.63 16.58
CA GLN A 18 -18.10 -1.07 16.24
C GLN A 18 -18.38 -1.20 14.73
N THR A 19 -17.36 -1.54 13.97
CA THR A 19 -17.44 -1.61 12.51
C THR A 19 -18.30 -2.79 12.04
N PRO A 20 -18.86 -2.74 10.81
CA PRO A 20 -19.67 -3.83 10.27
C PRO A 20 -18.95 -5.18 10.21
N VAL A 21 -17.61 -5.18 10.10
CA VAL A 21 -16.76 -6.38 9.92
C VAL A 21 -17.02 -7.46 10.99
N VAL A 22 -17.20 -7.06 12.25
CA VAL A 22 -17.35 -8.02 13.35
C VAL A 22 -18.61 -8.89 13.19
N ALA A 23 -19.69 -8.33 12.66
CA ALA A 23 -20.93 -9.07 12.39
C ALA A 23 -20.81 -10.03 11.18
N GLN A 24 -19.77 -9.85 10.37
CA GLN A 24 -19.51 -10.59 9.14
C GLN A 24 -18.53 -11.74 9.35
N LEU A 25 -17.77 -11.73 10.46
CA LEU A 25 -16.82 -12.78 10.80
C LEU A 25 -17.52 -14.12 10.98
N ARG A 26 -17.03 -15.12 10.27
CA ARG A 26 -17.52 -16.49 10.38
C ARG A 26 -16.81 -17.20 11.53
N PRO A 27 -17.49 -18.09 12.27
CA PRO A 27 -16.84 -18.86 13.31
C PRO A 27 -15.75 -19.75 12.71
N GLY A 28 -14.68 -19.95 13.47
CA GLY A 28 -13.57 -20.83 13.09
C GLY A 28 -14.00 -22.26 12.78
N LEU A 29 -13.21 -22.91 11.91
CA LEU A 29 -13.42 -24.28 11.49
C LEU A 29 -12.78 -25.27 12.45
N LYS A 30 -13.41 -26.44 12.58
CA LYS A 30 -12.76 -27.59 13.21
C LYS A 30 -11.65 -28.14 12.30
N PRO A 31 -10.55 -28.68 12.85
CA PRO A 31 -9.45 -29.24 12.06
C PRO A 31 -9.92 -30.22 10.97
N ASP A 32 -10.82 -31.16 11.28
CA ASP A 32 -11.34 -32.12 10.31
C ASP A 32 -12.05 -31.47 9.11
N LYS A 33 -12.71 -30.31 9.32
CA LYS A 33 -13.34 -29.55 8.24
C LYS A 33 -12.31 -28.85 7.36
N ILE A 34 -11.25 -28.31 7.97
CA ILE A 34 -10.13 -27.69 7.24
C ILE A 34 -9.46 -28.75 6.36
N GLU A 35 -9.09 -29.90 6.94
CA GLU A 35 -8.48 -31.00 6.19
C GLU A 35 -9.38 -31.50 5.07
N LYS A 36 -10.71 -31.61 5.31
CA LYS A 36 -11.64 -32.04 4.27
C LYS A 36 -11.67 -31.06 3.08
N ARG A 37 -11.64 -29.74 3.33
CA ARG A 37 -11.62 -28.72 2.26
C ARG A 37 -10.27 -28.70 1.55
N ALA A 38 -9.18 -28.70 2.31
CA ALA A 38 -7.81 -28.65 1.80
C ALA A 38 -7.43 -29.84 0.91
N LYS A 39 -8.13 -30.99 1.00
CA LYS A 39 -7.92 -32.14 0.11
C LYS A 39 -8.14 -31.85 -1.38
N GLN A 40 -8.81 -30.76 -1.73
CA GLN A 40 -9.01 -30.33 -3.11
C GLN A 40 -7.78 -29.61 -3.68
N LEU A 41 -6.91 -29.10 -2.80
CA LEU A 41 -5.67 -28.43 -3.18
C LEU A 41 -4.57 -29.47 -3.46
N PRO A 42 -3.66 -29.23 -4.41
CA PRO A 42 -2.54 -30.13 -4.68
C PRO A 42 -1.42 -30.06 -3.64
N PHE A 43 -1.57 -29.23 -2.61
CA PHE A 43 -0.60 -29.02 -1.53
C PHE A 43 -1.28 -29.02 -0.16
N ALA A 44 -0.49 -29.27 0.89
CA ALA A 44 -0.96 -29.12 2.26
C ALA A 44 -1.00 -27.64 2.64
N LEU A 45 -2.06 -27.20 3.32
CA LEU A 45 -2.10 -25.86 3.88
C LEU A 45 -0.97 -25.66 4.91
N PRO A 46 -0.24 -24.53 4.86
CA PRO A 46 0.73 -24.22 5.91
C PRO A 46 0.05 -24.16 7.29
N PRO A 47 0.72 -24.61 8.38
CA PRO A 47 0.14 -24.66 9.72
C PRO A 47 -0.49 -23.35 10.20
N GLU A 48 0.07 -22.21 9.80
CA GLU A 48 -0.37 -20.89 10.21
C GLU A 48 -1.64 -20.46 9.48
N ILE A 49 -1.83 -20.93 8.24
CA ILE A 49 -3.08 -20.78 7.51
C ILE A 49 -4.17 -21.62 8.15
N LYS A 50 -3.86 -22.86 8.54
CA LYS A 50 -4.80 -23.69 9.30
C LYS A 50 -5.21 -22.99 10.60
N ALA A 51 -4.25 -22.43 11.33
CA ALA A 51 -4.52 -21.73 12.58
C ALA A 51 -5.39 -20.47 12.39
N LEU A 52 -5.23 -19.73 11.29
CA LEU A 52 -6.14 -18.62 10.94
C LEU A 52 -7.57 -19.12 10.71
N TYR A 53 -7.74 -20.21 9.97
CA TYR A 53 -9.06 -20.78 9.71
C TYR A 53 -9.70 -21.47 10.92
N GLU A 54 -8.89 -21.96 11.87
CA GLU A 54 -9.38 -22.42 13.17
C GLU A 54 -9.93 -21.28 14.03
N LEU A 55 -9.42 -20.05 13.81
CA LEU A 55 -9.91 -18.86 14.48
C LEU A 55 -11.17 -18.29 13.80
N HIS A 56 -11.12 -18.06 12.49
CA HIS A 56 -12.24 -17.55 11.68
C HIS A 56 -12.28 -18.14 10.26
N ASP A 57 -13.44 -18.61 9.80
CA ASP A 57 -13.66 -19.09 8.41
C ASP A 57 -13.91 -17.93 7.43
N GLY A 58 -13.04 -16.92 7.43
CA GLY A 58 -13.23 -15.72 6.62
C GLY A 58 -14.38 -14.82 7.06
N LEU A 59 -14.74 -13.91 6.16
CA LEU A 59 -15.85 -12.98 6.25
C LEU A 59 -16.96 -13.39 5.28
N LYS A 60 -18.21 -13.03 5.58
CA LYS A 60 -19.34 -13.17 4.64
C LYS A 60 -19.58 -11.86 3.89
N ASP A 61 -20.40 -11.92 2.84
CA ASP A 61 -20.93 -10.76 2.09
C ASP A 61 -19.86 -9.79 1.53
N ASN A 62 -18.64 -10.29 1.23
CA ASN A 62 -17.52 -9.48 0.73
C ASN A 62 -17.18 -8.27 1.63
N ALA A 63 -17.34 -8.42 2.94
CA ALA A 63 -17.00 -7.36 3.88
C ALA A 63 -15.48 -7.12 3.89
N PRO A 64 -15.01 -5.88 3.70
CA PRO A 64 -13.58 -5.59 3.66
C PRO A 64 -12.99 -5.69 5.07
N LEU A 65 -11.96 -6.53 5.24
CA LEU A 65 -11.17 -6.60 6.49
C LEU A 65 -10.17 -5.45 6.57
N PHE A 66 -9.57 -5.08 5.45
CA PHE A 66 -8.65 -3.97 5.32
C PHE A 66 -8.77 -3.45 3.89
N THR A 67 -8.69 -2.13 3.73
CA THR A 67 -8.95 -1.45 2.45
C THR A 67 -10.21 -2.00 1.77
N SER A 68 -10.09 -2.65 0.61
CA SER A 68 -11.19 -3.30 -0.12
C SER A 68 -11.18 -4.83 0.00
N PHE A 69 -10.20 -5.42 0.68
CA PHE A 69 -9.95 -6.87 0.63
C PHE A 69 -10.71 -7.63 1.70
N THR A 70 -11.41 -8.69 1.25
CA THR A 70 -12.14 -9.61 2.11
C THR A 70 -11.23 -10.78 2.50
N PHE A 71 -11.21 -11.17 3.78
CA PHE A 71 -10.64 -12.45 4.18
C PHE A 71 -11.58 -13.58 3.73
N LEU A 72 -11.16 -14.33 2.72
CA LEU A 72 -12.03 -15.29 2.04
C LEU A 72 -12.31 -16.52 2.93
N PRO A 73 -13.56 -17.01 3.00
CA PRO A 73 -13.86 -18.31 3.57
C PRO A 73 -13.06 -19.43 2.89
N LEU A 74 -12.63 -20.45 3.63
CA LEU A 74 -11.75 -21.48 3.07
C LEU A 74 -12.39 -22.24 1.88
N GLY A 75 -13.72 -22.34 1.85
CA GLY A 75 -14.41 -22.92 0.71
C GLY A 75 -14.30 -22.07 -0.56
N GLU A 76 -14.32 -20.74 -0.42
CA GLU A 76 -14.15 -19.80 -1.52
C GLU A 76 -12.69 -19.77 -1.97
N VAL A 77 -11.72 -19.79 -1.05
CA VAL A 77 -10.29 -19.93 -1.41
C VAL A 77 -10.02 -21.13 -2.31
N VAL A 78 -10.65 -22.28 -2.04
CA VAL A 78 -10.52 -23.47 -2.89
C VAL A 78 -11.15 -23.25 -4.26
N ALA A 79 -12.36 -22.66 -4.32
CA ALA A 79 -13.04 -22.38 -5.58
C ALA A 79 -12.29 -21.34 -6.44
N GLU A 80 -11.79 -20.27 -5.83
CA GLU A 80 -10.98 -19.24 -6.49
C GLU A 80 -9.66 -19.82 -6.98
N TYR A 81 -9.03 -20.71 -6.20
CA TYR A 81 -7.83 -21.43 -6.64
C TYR A 81 -8.10 -22.29 -7.88
N GLU A 82 -9.18 -23.07 -7.87
CA GLU A 82 -9.56 -23.93 -9.01
C GLU A 82 -9.81 -23.09 -10.26
N LEU A 83 -10.61 -22.02 -10.14
CA LEU A 83 -10.88 -21.10 -11.24
C LEU A 83 -9.61 -20.46 -11.79
N ALA A 84 -8.72 -19.99 -10.91
CA ALA A 84 -7.46 -19.37 -11.33
C ALA A 84 -6.53 -20.37 -12.03
N CYS A 85 -6.50 -21.63 -11.58
CA CYS A 85 -5.79 -22.71 -12.29
C CYS A 85 -6.36 -22.94 -13.69
N GLU A 86 -7.69 -23.04 -13.83
CA GLU A 86 -8.34 -23.19 -15.14
C GLU A 86 -8.01 -22.02 -16.07
N MET A 87 -8.06 -20.78 -15.56
CA MET A 87 -7.72 -19.59 -16.34
C MET A 87 -6.24 -19.56 -16.75
N ALA A 88 -5.34 -20.07 -15.90
CA ALA A 88 -3.91 -20.09 -16.17
C ALA A 88 -3.50 -21.11 -17.24
N GLU A 89 -4.27 -22.19 -17.45
CA GLU A 89 -3.98 -23.20 -18.48
C GLU A 89 -4.06 -22.62 -19.90
N ASP A 90 -5.01 -21.70 -20.13
CA ASP A 90 -5.25 -21.06 -21.43
C ASP A 90 -4.69 -19.62 -21.49
N PHE A 91 -3.97 -19.17 -20.46
CA PHE A 91 -3.44 -17.81 -20.42
C PHE A 91 -2.16 -17.68 -21.24
N GLU A 92 -2.22 -16.83 -22.27
CA GLU A 92 -1.07 -16.37 -23.03
C GLU A 92 -0.78 -14.91 -22.66
N PRO A 93 0.40 -14.58 -22.10
CA PRO A 93 0.79 -13.19 -21.87
C PRO A 93 0.72 -12.38 -23.18
N PRO A 94 0.26 -11.12 -23.13
CA PRO A 94 0.33 -10.22 -24.29
C PRO A 94 1.74 -10.10 -24.86
N ASP A 95 1.87 -9.88 -26.17
CA ASP A 95 3.19 -9.72 -26.84
C ASP A 95 4.02 -8.56 -26.24
N ASP A 96 3.36 -7.54 -25.68
CA ASP A 96 3.94 -6.35 -25.06
C ASP A 96 4.04 -6.44 -23.53
N ALA A 97 3.76 -7.61 -22.94
CA ALA A 97 3.87 -7.79 -21.50
C ALA A 97 5.31 -7.68 -20.98
N GLU A 98 5.47 -7.15 -19.77
CA GLU A 98 6.77 -7.02 -19.07
C GLU A 98 7.49 -8.36 -18.90
N THR A 99 6.73 -9.45 -18.81
CA THR A 99 7.25 -10.81 -18.69
C THR A 99 6.41 -11.79 -19.51
N GLN A 100 7.10 -12.68 -20.21
CA GLN A 100 6.49 -13.79 -20.94
C GLN A 100 6.46 -15.08 -20.09
N ASP A 101 6.86 -15.01 -18.82
CA ASP A 101 6.82 -16.14 -17.89
C ASP A 101 5.38 -16.35 -17.38
N PRO A 102 4.69 -17.44 -17.74
CA PRO A 102 3.32 -17.71 -17.27
C PRO A 102 3.25 -17.84 -15.75
N GLU A 103 4.34 -18.29 -15.10
CA GLU A 103 4.40 -18.41 -13.64
C GLU A 103 4.46 -17.05 -12.94
N ALA A 104 4.70 -15.96 -13.66
CA ALA A 104 4.56 -14.61 -13.12
C ALA A 104 3.08 -14.22 -12.91
N TYR A 105 2.15 -14.83 -13.67
CA TYR A 105 0.72 -14.53 -13.63
C TYR A 105 -0.05 -15.47 -12.69
N TRP A 106 0.34 -16.74 -12.67
CA TRP A 106 -0.20 -17.72 -11.72
C TRP A 106 0.75 -18.89 -11.49
N LYS A 107 0.98 -19.25 -10.23
CA LYS A 107 1.67 -20.49 -9.85
C LYS A 107 0.68 -21.50 -9.25
N PRO A 108 0.77 -22.79 -9.61
CA PRO A 108 -0.05 -23.83 -8.98
C PRO A 108 0.14 -24.00 -7.47
N SER A 109 1.13 -23.34 -6.87
CA SER A 109 1.32 -23.32 -5.41
C SER A 109 0.74 -22.07 -4.74
N TRP A 110 0.20 -21.11 -5.50
CA TRP A 110 -0.39 -19.90 -4.96
C TRP A 110 -1.79 -20.13 -4.40
N LEU A 111 -2.06 -19.51 -3.26
CA LEU A 111 -3.32 -19.63 -2.54
C LEU A 111 -3.90 -18.23 -2.29
N PRO A 112 -5.09 -17.89 -2.83
CA PRO A 112 -5.72 -16.59 -2.65
C PRO A 112 -6.41 -16.51 -1.28
N LEU A 113 -5.78 -15.84 -0.31
CA LEU A 113 -6.36 -15.73 1.04
C LEU A 113 -7.27 -14.52 1.21
N PHE A 114 -6.95 -13.44 0.50
CA PHE A 114 -7.74 -12.23 0.51
C PHE A 114 -8.08 -11.86 -0.93
N GLY A 115 -9.31 -11.45 -1.16
CA GLY A 115 -9.81 -11.16 -2.50
C GLY A 115 -10.66 -9.90 -2.57
N PHE A 116 -10.64 -9.25 -3.72
CA PHE A 116 -11.54 -8.16 -4.09
C PHE A 116 -11.69 -8.11 -5.61
N GLN A 117 -12.87 -8.43 -6.14
CA GLN A 117 -13.19 -8.29 -7.57
C GLN A 117 -12.17 -8.90 -8.56
N GLY A 118 -11.54 -10.02 -8.20
CA GLY A 118 -10.52 -10.69 -9.03
C GLY A 118 -9.07 -10.28 -8.73
N ASP A 119 -8.87 -9.32 -7.82
CA ASP A 119 -7.57 -9.02 -7.23
C ASP A 119 -7.36 -9.88 -5.99
N TYR A 120 -6.11 -10.30 -5.76
CA TYR A 120 -5.80 -11.20 -4.66
C TYR A 120 -4.50 -10.86 -3.94
N TYR A 121 -4.51 -11.13 -2.63
CA TYR A 121 -3.28 -11.40 -1.90
C TYR A 121 -3.05 -12.90 -1.82
N LEU A 122 -1.97 -13.33 -2.45
CA LEU A 122 -1.61 -14.72 -2.69
C LEU A 122 -0.45 -15.14 -1.77
N ILE A 123 -0.50 -16.37 -1.28
CA ILE A 123 0.64 -17.00 -0.61
C ILE A 123 1.10 -18.20 -1.39
N ASP A 124 2.41 -18.31 -1.63
CA ASP A 124 3.00 -19.54 -2.13
C ASP A 124 3.07 -20.60 -1.01
N ALA A 125 2.16 -21.58 -1.08
CA ALA A 125 2.05 -22.68 -0.12
C ALA A 125 3.27 -23.61 -0.14
N ALA A 126 4.04 -23.67 -1.24
CA ALA A 126 5.27 -24.45 -1.30
C ALA A 126 6.39 -23.84 -0.44
N LEU A 127 6.36 -22.52 -0.22
CA LEU A 127 7.33 -21.79 0.58
C LEU A 127 6.90 -21.57 2.04
N GLY A 128 5.61 -21.78 2.36
CA GLY A 128 5.06 -21.65 3.71
C GLY A 128 5.32 -20.27 4.31
N LEU A 129 5.76 -20.20 5.58
CA LEU A 129 6.00 -18.92 6.28
C LEU A 129 7.09 -18.01 5.70
N ARG A 130 7.98 -18.57 4.87
CA ARG A 130 9.03 -17.78 4.22
C ARG A 130 8.56 -17.18 2.91
N SER A 131 7.36 -17.55 2.48
CA SER A 131 6.71 -17.03 1.30
C SER A 131 6.44 -15.55 1.46
N PRO A 132 6.82 -14.71 0.48
CA PRO A 132 6.24 -13.39 0.32
C PRO A 132 4.72 -13.50 0.19
N VAL A 133 4.01 -12.44 0.55
CA VAL A 133 2.62 -12.30 0.08
C VAL A 133 2.67 -11.53 -1.22
N TYR A 134 2.16 -12.14 -2.28
CA TYR A 134 2.09 -11.52 -3.60
C TYR A 134 0.77 -10.78 -3.73
N TYR A 135 0.79 -9.63 -4.39
CA TYR A 135 -0.39 -8.91 -4.79
C TYR A 135 -0.58 -9.06 -6.30
N ARG A 136 -1.77 -9.47 -6.71
CA ARG A 136 -2.16 -9.65 -8.12
C ARG A 136 -3.35 -8.75 -8.41
N VAL A 137 -3.25 -7.98 -9.48
CA VAL A 137 -4.30 -7.08 -9.97
C VAL A 137 -4.74 -7.53 -11.35
N GLY A 138 -6.02 -7.88 -11.50
CA GLY A 138 -6.59 -8.31 -12.77
C GLY A 138 -5.77 -9.37 -13.50
N THR A 139 -5.21 -9.02 -14.66
CA THR A 139 -4.39 -9.88 -15.52
C THR A 139 -2.91 -9.57 -15.46
N GLU A 140 -2.45 -8.71 -14.56
CA GLU A 140 -1.04 -8.35 -14.41
C GLU A 140 -0.23 -9.45 -13.69
N PRO A 141 1.10 -9.50 -13.89
CA PRO A 141 1.97 -10.34 -13.08
C PRO A 141 1.80 -10.07 -11.58
N ALA A 142 1.79 -11.11 -10.76
CA ALA A 142 1.72 -10.94 -9.31
C ALA A 142 3.07 -10.48 -8.76
N LEU A 143 3.06 -9.40 -7.98
CA LEU A 143 4.25 -8.78 -7.42
C LEU A 143 4.38 -9.07 -5.93
N PRO A 144 5.58 -9.31 -5.38
CA PRO A 144 5.77 -9.45 -3.94
C PRO A 144 5.41 -8.12 -3.25
N TRP A 145 4.36 -8.11 -2.43
CA TRP A 145 3.84 -6.90 -1.79
C TRP A 145 4.22 -6.79 -0.32
N TYR A 146 4.21 -7.93 0.38
CA TYR A 146 4.68 -8.06 1.76
C TYR A 146 5.77 -9.12 1.88
N ASP A 147 6.69 -8.95 2.82
CA ASP A 147 7.84 -9.84 2.99
C ASP A 147 7.42 -11.27 3.40
N ASN A 148 6.28 -11.37 4.09
CA ASN A 148 5.56 -12.60 4.46
C ASN A 148 4.26 -12.25 5.20
N LEU A 149 3.42 -13.24 5.46
CA LEU A 149 2.11 -13.07 6.10
C LEU A 149 2.17 -12.41 7.50
N SER A 150 3.22 -12.69 8.27
CA SER A 150 3.39 -12.04 9.58
C SER A 150 3.60 -10.53 9.43
N ARG A 151 4.43 -10.14 8.45
CA ARG A 151 4.68 -8.73 8.14
C ARG A 151 3.45 -8.06 7.52
N MET A 152 2.68 -8.76 6.69
CA MET A 152 1.39 -8.28 6.20
C MET A 152 0.45 -7.89 7.35
N PHE A 153 0.15 -8.81 8.28
CA PHE A 153 -0.74 -8.47 9.39
C PHE A 153 -0.16 -7.44 10.34
N LYS A 154 1.16 -7.42 10.56
CA LYS A 154 1.79 -6.35 11.33
C LYS A 154 1.58 -4.99 10.66
N THR A 155 1.70 -4.93 9.33
CA THR A 155 1.48 -3.70 8.55
C THR A 155 0.04 -3.25 8.64
N ILE A 156 -0.92 -4.13 8.34
CA ILE A 156 -2.36 -3.82 8.40
C ILE A 156 -2.76 -3.32 9.79
N ARG A 157 -2.29 -3.99 10.85
CA ARG A 157 -2.49 -3.53 12.23
C ARG A 157 -1.92 -2.12 12.43
N SER A 158 -0.68 -1.88 11.99
CA SER A 158 -0.02 -0.57 12.14
C SER A 158 -0.79 0.52 11.38
N CYS A 159 -1.40 0.19 10.24
CA CYS A 159 -2.24 1.11 9.49
C CYS A 159 -3.50 1.51 10.28
N PHE A 160 -4.19 0.57 10.93
CA PHE A 160 -5.31 0.90 11.82
C PHE A 160 -4.87 1.70 13.05
N GLU A 161 -3.76 1.31 13.70
CA GLU A 161 -3.24 1.98 14.90
C GLU A 161 -2.81 3.43 14.62
N GLN A 162 -2.35 3.72 13.41
CA GLN A 162 -1.86 5.05 13.02
C GLN A 162 -2.89 5.82 12.18
N GLY A 163 -4.14 5.35 12.08
CA GLY A 163 -5.17 6.02 11.30
C GLY A 163 -4.89 6.10 9.80
N ALA A 164 -4.02 5.24 9.25
CA ALA A 164 -3.89 5.07 7.81
C ALA A 164 -5.09 4.31 7.24
N TYR A 165 -5.71 3.42 8.03
CA TYR A 165 -7.01 2.82 7.75
C TYR A 165 -8.04 3.35 8.75
N PHE A 166 -9.17 3.83 8.26
CA PHE A 166 -10.22 4.43 9.08
C PHE A 166 -11.59 4.29 8.43
N TYR A 167 -12.66 4.39 9.22
CA TYR A 167 -14.02 4.49 8.69
C TYR A 167 -14.37 5.97 8.51
N ASP A 168 -14.86 6.33 7.33
CA ASP A 168 -15.32 7.69 7.04
C ASP A 168 -16.75 7.95 7.57
N GLU A 169 -17.28 9.14 7.28
CA GLU A 169 -18.62 9.58 7.69
C GLU A 169 -19.73 8.66 7.17
N ASP A 170 -19.51 8.00 6.03
CA ASP A 170 -20.46 7.07 5.39
C ASP A 170 -20.30 5.63 5.89
N GLN A 171 -19.45 5.39 6.90
CA GLN A 171 -19.11 4.07 7.40
C GLN A 171 -18.50 3.16 6.33
N ILE A 172 -17.74 3.76 5.41
CA ILE A 172 -16.93 3.05 4.43
C ILE A 172 -15.50 2.99 4.95
N LEU A 173 -14.87 1.82 4.82
CA LEU A 173 -13.46 1.65 5.18
C LEU A 173 -12.60 2.37 4.12
N ALA A 174 -12.00 3.49 4.53
CA ALA A 174 -11.14 4.33 3.72
C ALA A 174 -9.65 4.11 4.07
N GLU A 175 -8.78 4.61 3.19
CA GLU A 175 -7.33 4.50 3.29
C GLU A 175 -6.67 5.85 2.97
N ASP A 176 -5.76 6.28 3.84
CA ASP A 176 -4.69 7.22 3.49
C ASP A 176 -3.58 6.42 2.82
N PHE A 177 -3.58 6.45 1.48
CA PHE A 177 -2.70 5.63 0.66
C PHE A 177 -1.22 5.93 0.89
N GLU A 178 -0.85 7.21 1.04
CA GLU A 178 0.54 7.60 1.23
C GLU A 178 1.07 7.09 2.57
N LYS A 179 0.28 7.27 3.63
CA LYS A 179 0.62 6.78 4.98
C LYS A 179 0.67 5.25 5.02
N ALA A 180 -0.31 4.57 4.44
CA ALA A 180 -0.36 3.11 4.38
C ALA A 180 0.82 2.54 3.58
N ASN A 181 1.16 3.14 2.43
CA ASN A 181 2.28 2.71 1.61
C ASN A 181 3.62 2.95 2.33
N SER A 182 3.81 4.09 2.99
CA SER A 182 5.00 4.37 3.79
C SER A 182 5.22 3.33 4.89
N LEU A 183 4.15 2.99 5.63
CA LEU A 183 4.20 1.93 6.65
C LEU A 183 4.52 0.56 6.05
N ARG A 184 3.94 0.24 4.89
CA ARG A 184 4.23 -1.00 4.17
C ARG A 184 5.71 -1.08 3.82
N GLU A 185 6.29 -0.06 3.22
CA GLU A 185 7.69 -0.06 2.80
C GLU A 185 8.65 -0.17 3.98
N GLN A 186 8.38 0.57 5.06
CA GLN A 186 9.16 0.52 6.29
C GLN A 186 9.16 -0.88 6.93
N LEU A 187 8.00 -1.55 6.93
CA LEU A 187 7.83 -2.85 7.58
C LEU A 187 8.18 -4.05 6.68
N ASN A 188 8.24 -3.84 5.36
CA ASN A 188 8.47 -4.85 4.31
C ASN A 188 9.58 -4.41 3.34
N PRO A 189 10.80 -4.14 3.84
CA PRO A 189 11.87 -3.55 3.04
C PRO A 189 12.39 -4.47 1.93
N ARG A 190 12.11 -5.79 1.98
CA ARG A 190 12.50 -6.70 0.90
C ARG A 190 11.52 -6.61 -0.26
N SER A 191 10.22 -6.70 0.01
CA SER A 191 9.18 -6.58 -1.02
C SER A 191 9.12 -5.18 -1.60
N ALA A 192 9.31 -4.13 -0.79
CA ALA A 192 9.41 -2.75 -1.28
C ALA A 192 10.47 -2.60 -2.37
N LYS A 193 11.67 -3.14 -2.14
CA LYS A 193 12.78 -3.12 -3.13
C LYS A 193 12.50 -3.94 -4.40
N LEU A 194 11.65 -4.97 -4.29
CA LEU A 194 11.32 -5.83 -5.42
C LEU A 194 10.17 -5.26 -6.26
N GLY A 195 9.24 -4.52 -5.63
CA GLY A 195 8.17 -3.80 -6.34
C GLY A 195 8.62 -2.46 -6.90
N SER A 196 9.72 -1.90 -6.40
CA SER A 196 10.32 -0.65 -6.88
C SER A 196 11.34 -0.88 -8.01
N SER A 197 11.09 -1.81 -8.94
CA SER A 197 11.88 -1.82 -10.18
C SER A 197 11.49 -0.59 -10.97
N GLU A 198 12.01 0.58 -10.58
CA GLU A 198 12.25 1.63 -11.54
C GLU A 198 12.94 0.94 -12.72
N PRO A 199 12.36 0.99 -13.93
CA PRO A 199 12.95 0.31 -15.07
C PRO A 199 14.44 0.67 -15.15
N GLU A 200 15.30 -0.31 -15.42
CA GLU A 200 16.71 -0.02 -15.63
C GLU A 200 16.83 0.93 -16.83
N PRO A 201 17.62 2.02 -16.73
CA PRO A 201 17.79 2.94 -17.84
C PRO A 201 18.29 2.23 -19.10
N ILE A 202 17.58 2.36 -20.22
CA ILE A 202 18.02 1.82 -21.51
C ILE A 202 19.10 2.72 -22.15
N LYS A 203 19.14 4.00 -21.77
CA LYS A 203 20.10 4.98 -22.27
C LYS A 203 20.28 6.11 -21.27
N GLN A 204 21.50 6.65 -21.20
CA GLN A 204 21.79 7.91 -20.51
C GLN A 204 22.63 8.83 -21.39
N GLU A 205 22.38 10.13 -21.30
CA GLU A 205 23.11 11.16 -22.04
C GLU A 205 23.38 12.35 -21.12
N LEU A 206 24.66 12.71 -21.00
CA LEU A 206 25.12 13.82 -20.19
C LEU A 206 25.55 14.97 -21.10
N ASP A 207 24.92 16.12 -20.91
CA ASP A 207 25.18 17.37 -21.60
C ASP A 207 25.80 18.37 -20.60
N GLU A 208 27.12 18.56 -20.67
CA GLU A 208 27.87 19.49 -19.83
C GLU A 208 28.13 20.81 -20.56
N GLN A 209 27.79 21.92 -19.90
CA GLN A 209 27.98 23.25 -20.44
C GLN A 209 29.28 23.89 -19.93
N PRO A 210 29.88 24.84 -20.69
CA PRO A 210 31.11 25.51 -20.27
C PRO A 210 31.02 26.29 -18.95
N ASP A 211 29.82 26.65 -18.50
CA ASP A 211 29.57 27.33 -17.23
C ASP A 211 29.50 26.37 -16.02
N GLY A 212 29.69 25.07 -16.25
CA GLY A 212 29.65 24.03 -15.23
C GLY A 212 28.26 23.45 -14.95
N THR A 213 27.20 23.99 -15.57
CA THR A 213 25.87 23.37 -15.52
C THR A 213 25.88 22.07 -16.32
N ARG A 214 25.02 21.12 -15.91
CA ARG A 214 24.87 19.85 -16.62
C ARG A 214 23.41 19.41 -16.67
N ARG A 215 23.05 18.72 -17.74
CA ARG A 215 21.77 18.04 -17.91
C ARG A 215 22.04 16.55 -18.13
N LEU A 216 21.42 15.71 -17.32
CA LEU A 216 21.43 14.25 -17.49
C LEU A 216 20.05 13.80 -17.95
N THR A 217 19.98 13.27 -19.17
CA THR A 217 18.76 12.65 -19.68
C THR A 217 18.88 11.14 -19.52
N THR A 218 17.89 10.52 -18.87
CA THR A 218 17.83 9.07 -18.58
C THR A 218 16.56 8.52 -19.22
N TRP A 219 16.70 7.62 -20.19
CA TRP A 219 15.57 6.97 -20.86
C TRP A 219 15.30 5.62 -20.24
N PHE A 220 14.03 5.33 -20.01
CA PHE A 220 13.52 4.06 -19.51
C PHE A 220 12.80 3.27 -20.60
N SER A 221 12.26 3.99 -21.60
CA SER A 221 11.74 3.45 -22.86
C SER A 221 11.93 4.47 -23.98
N GLU A 222 11.44 4.19 -25.19
CA GLU A 222 11.42 5.19 -26.27
C GLU A 222 10.52 6.39 -25.94
N ASP A 223 9.49 6.19 -25.10
CA ASP A 223 8.49 7.18 -24.77
C ASP A 223 8.61 7.72 -23.33
N HIS A 224 9.39 7.10 -22.45
CA HIS A 224 9.56 7.53 -21.04
C HIS A 224 11.00 7.92 -20.75
N TYR A 225 11.21 9.16 -20.32
CA TYR A 225 12.52 9.65 -19.91
C TYR A 225 12.44 10.75 -18.85
N ILE A 226 13.54 10.91 -18.12
CA ILE A 226 13.73 11.95 -17.10
C ILE A 226 14.91 12.82 -17.49
N GLU A 227 14.74 14.14 -17.44
CA GLU A 227 15.83 15.11 -17.50
C GLU A 227 16.13 15.65 -16.10
N GLN A 228 17.37 15.53 -15.65
CA GLN A 228 17.86 16.10 -14.40
C GLN A 228 18.81 17.25 -14.68
N PHE A 229 18.58 18.39 -14.03
CA PHE A 229 19.36 19.61 -14.22
C PHE A 229 20.21 19.87 -12.98
N TYR A 230 21.48 20.20 -13.18
CA TYR A 230 22.39 20.52 -12.10
C TYR A 230 23.09 21.86 -12.35
N GLY A 231 23.27 22.63 -11.27
CA GLY A 231 23.99 23.90 -11.29
C GLY A 231 25.52 23.72 -11.36
N PRO A 232 26.28 24.83 -11.47
CA PRO A 232 27.75 24.78 -11.52
C PRO A 232 28.40 24.14 -10.30
N ASP A 233 27.73 24.21 -9.15
CA ASP A 233 28.11 23.58 -7.88
C ASP A 233 27.77 22.08 -7.81
N GLN A 234 27.32 21.50 -8.92
CA GLN A 234 26.90 20.10 -9.07
C GLN A 234 25.64 19.74 -8.25
N ARG A 235 24.96 20.71 -7.64
CA ARG A 235 23.69 20.49 -6.96
C ARG A 235 22.55 20.39 -7.96
N LYS A 236 21.62 19.47 -7.72
CA LYS A 236 20.42 19.30 -8.58
C LYS A 236 19.51 20.52 -8.41
N ILE A 237 19.20 21.22 -9.49
CA ILE A 237 18.36 22.42 -9.49
C ILE A 237 16.96 22.16 -10.06
N GLY A 238 16.78 21.03 -10.76
CA GLY A 238 15.49 20.66 -11.31
C GLY A 238 15.43 19.23 -11.84
N GLN A 239 14.21 18.76 -12.07
CA GLN A 239 13.93 17.53 -12.80
C GLN A 239 12.67 17.70 -13.63
N SER A 240 12.64 17.10 -14.81
CA SER A 240 11.45 17.00 -15.65
C SER A 240 11.25 15.54 -16.06
N GLU A 241 10.03 15.04 -15.98
CA GLU A 241 9.66 13.70 -16.42
C GLU A 241 8.72 13.79 -17.61
N TYR A 242 8.98 12.94 -18.60
CA TYR A 242 8.27 12.94 -19.87
C TYR A 242 7.73 11.55 -20.18
N TYR A 243 6.49 11.48 -20.66
CA TYR A 243 5.85 10.26 -21.13
C TYR A 243 5.18 10.54 -22.48
N GLN A 244 5.48 9.73 -23.51
CA GLN A 244 5.05 9.93 -24.90
C GLN A 244 5.37 11.33 -25.45
N GLY A 245 6.46 11.93 -24.95
CA GLY A 245 6.90 13.29 -25.29
C GLY A 245 6.20 14.42 -24.53
N ASP A 246 5.15 14.13 -23.75
CA ASP A 246 4.47 15.10 -22.91
C ASP A 246 5.13 15.20 -21.55
N LEU A 247 5.28 16.43 -21.03
CA LEU A 247 5.81 16.69 -19.69
C LEU A 247 4.76 16.29 -18.65
N THR A 248 5.02 15.25 -17.87
CA THR A 248 4.09 14.72 -16.86
C THR A 248 4.36 15.25 -15.46
N ARG A 249 5.63 15.55 -15.16
CA ARG A 249 6.05 16.10 -13.87
C ARG A 249 7.21 17.06 -14.02
N ARG A 250 7.22 18.11 -13.19
CA ARG A 250 8.36 19.02 -13.05
C ARG A 250 8.67 19.25 -11.58
N ASP A 251 9.93 19.09 -11.20
CA ASP A 251 10.44 19.44 -9.89
C ASP A 251 11.45 20.59 -9.99
N SER A 252 11.34 21.59 -9.12
CA SER A 252 12.31 22.69 -8.97
C SER A 252 12.91 22.69 -7.58
N TYR A 253 14.23 22.83 -7.47
CA TYR A 253 14.96 22.73 -6.21
C TYR A 253 15.57 24.09 -5.85
N LEU A 254 15.18 24.63 -4.70
CA LEU A 254 15.68 25.88 -4.14
C LEU A 254 16.45 25.59 -2.85
N TYR A 255 17.77 25.70 -2.91
CA TYR A 255 18.62 25.56 -1.72
C TYR A 255 18.54 26.85 -0.90
N ILE A 256 17.83 26.77 0.23
CA ILE A 256 17.63 27.88 1.16
C ILE A 256 18.69 27.92 2.27
N GLY A 257 19.47 26.84 2.41
CA GLY A 257 20.59 26.73 3.34
C GLY A 257 21.73 25.86 2.81
N ALA A 258 22.74 25.63 3.65
CA ALA A 258 23.85 24.74 3.31
C ALA A 258 23.38 23.28 3.19
N ASP A 259 22.45 22.91 4.06
CA ASP A 259 21.85 21.60 4.29
C ASP A 259 20.32 21.65 4.23
N GLU A 260 19.73 22.66 3.59
CA GLU A 260 18.27 22.82 3.52
C GLU A 260 17.83 23.14 2.09
N VAL A 261 16.76 22.47 1.65
CA VAL A 261 16.20 22.58 0.31
C VAL A 261 14.68 22.66 0.36
N GLU A 262 14.11 23.49 -0.52
CA GLU A 262 12.69 23.50 -0.84
C GLU A 262 12.51 22.96 -2.27
N ILE A 263 11.67 21.95 -2.42
CA ILE A 263 11.38 21.27 -3.67
C ILE A 263 9.94 21.60 -4.03
N THR A 264 9.70 22.19 -5.20
CA THR A 264 8.37 22.37 -5.75
C THR A 264 8.14 21.34 -6.83
N SER A 265 7.22 20.40 -6.61
CA SER A 265 6.81 19.37 -7.55
C SER A 265 5.46 19.72 -8.17
N GLU A 266 5.41 19.82 -9.49
CA GLU A 266 4.21 20.07 -10.28
C GLU A 266 3.84 18.75 -10.99
N ASN A 267 2.71 18.15 -10.64
CA ASN A 267 2.14 17.04 -11.39
C ASN A 267 1.21 17.59 -12.47
N LEU A 268 1.54 17.33 -13.73
CA LEU A 268 0.85 17.87 -14.90
C LEU A 268 -0.10 16.85 -15.53
N MET A 269 -0.12 15.61 -15.03
CA MET A 269 -1.07 14.57 -15.43
C MET A 269 -2.37 14.70 -14.62
N GLY A 270 -3.48 15.01 -15.29
CA GLY A 270 -4.80 15.07 -14.66
C GLY A 270 -5.09 16.39 -13.94
N PHE A 271 -5.42 16.34 -12.65
CA PHE A 271 -5.62 17.55 -11.84
C PHE A 271 -4.24 18.15 -11.51
N MET A 272 -3.98 19.38 -11.96
CA MET A 272 -2.72 20.06 -11.64
C MET A 272 -2.59 20.22 -10.12
N MET A 273 -1.67 19.45 -9.54
CA MET A 273 -1.29 19.53 -8.13
C MET A 273 0.13 20.03 -8.02
N THR A 274 0.35 20.91 -7.04
CA THR A 274 1.68 21.40 -6.69
C THR A 274 1.99 21.01 -5.27
N THR A 275 3.06 20.27 -5.06
CA THR A 275 3.56 19.93 -3.72
C THR A 275 4.83 20.71 -3.45
N LYS A 276 4.88 21.42 -2.33
CA LYS A 276 6.09 22.05 -1.82
C LYS A 276 6.61 21.25 -0.65
N THR A 277 7.82 20.75 -0.79
CA THR A 277 8.49 19.94 0.20
C THR A 277 9.74 20.66 0.68
N ARG A 278 9.80 20.99 1.97
CA ARG A 278 11.03 21.45 2.60
C ARG A 278 11.69 20.28 3.32
N GLY A 279 12.99 20.14 3.13
CA GLY A 279 13.75 19.06 3.77
C GLY A 279 15.20 19.44 4.08
N ARG A 280 15.79 18.64 4.97
CA ARG A 280 17.21 18.72 5.31
C ARG A 280 17.99 17.75 4.44
N ILE A 281 19.09 18.21 3.86
CA ILE A 281 20.02 17.38 3.10
C ILE A 281 20.90 16.63 4.09
N THR A 282 20.82 15.30 4.08
CA THR A 282 21.62 14.45 4.96
C THR A 282 23.05 14.27 4.42
N ALA A 283 23.91 13.63 5.19
CA ALA A 283 25.32 13.47 4.83
C ALA A 283 25.56 12.63 3.57
N ASP A 284 24.59 11.78 3.17
CA ASP A 284 24.66 10.99 1.95
C ASP A 284 24.04 11.70 0.72
N GLY A 285 23.52 12.92 0.91
CA GLY A 285 22.89 13.73 -0.12
C GLY A 285 21.40 13.48 -0.32
N SER A 286 20.79 12.54 0.41
CA SER A 286 19.33 12.38 0.46
C SER A 286 18.66 13.57 1.15
N VAL A 287 17.37 13.74 0.90
CA VAL A 287 16.55 14.80 1.51
C VAL A 287 15.63 14.15 2.55
N GLU A 288 15.83 14.51 3.81
CA GLU A 288 14.93 14.21 4.91
C GLU A 288 13.82 15.26 4.93
N THR A 289 12.59 14.86 4.61
CA THR A 289 11.43 15.75 4.58
C THR A 289 11.12 16.28 5.98
N THR A 290 10.98 17.60 6.10
CA THR A 290 10.66 18.29 7.35
C THR A 290 9.28 18.95 7.31
N HIS A 291 8.82 19.35 6.13
CA HIS A 291 7.53 20.01 5.97
C HIS A 291 7.01 19.81 4.54
N VAL A 292 5.70 19.60 4.40
CA VAL A 292 5.03 19.36 3.12
C VAL A 292 3.77 20.20 3.03
N GLN A 293 3.54 20.82 1.88
CA GLN A 293 2.31 21.53 1.54
C GLN A 293 1.83 21.08 0.17
N THR A 294 0.55 20.76 0.01
CA THR A 294 -0.05 20.40 -1.28
C THR A 294 -1.11 21.41 -1.67
N PHE A 295 -1.06 21.85 -2.92
CA PHE A 295 -1.93 22.85 -3.51
C PHE A 295 -2.63 22.29 -4.74
N MET A 296 -3.86 22.75 -4.97
CA MET A 296 -4.59 22.56 -6.22
C MET A 296 -5.19 23.91 -6.64
N GLN A 297 -4.85 24.38 -7.84
CA GLN A 297 -5.30 25.70 -8.34
C GLN A 297 -5.03 26.84 -7.33
N ASP A 298 -3.82 26.87 -6.77
CA ASP A 298 -3.37 27.83 -5.74
C ASP A 298 -4.10 27.75 -4.38
N GLN A 299 -5.06 26.83 -4.21
CA GLN A 299 -5.67 26.55 -2.92
C GLN A 299 -4.88 25.46 -2.20
N MET A 300 -4.45 25.76 -0.98
CA MET A 300 -3.81 24.78 -0.10
C MET A 300 -4.84 23.72 0.32
N LEU A 301 -4.52 22.46 0.05
CA LEU A 301 -5.34 21.30 0.41
C LEU A 301 -4.84 20.61 1.67
N PHE A 302 -3.50 20.58 1.84
CA PHE A 302 -2.84 19.83 2.89
C PHE A 302 -1.56 20.55 3.31
N GLU A 303 -1.25 20.49 4.60
CA GLU A 303 -0.03 20.99 5.20
C GLU A 303 0.36 20.08 6.38
N GLN A 304 1.62 19.67 6.44
CA GLN A 304 2.17 18.86 7.52
C GLN A 304 3.58 19.30 7.88
N ASP A 305 3.83 19.54 9.16
CA ASP A 305 5.16 19.79 9.73
C ASP A 305 5.62 18.53 10.47
N LEU A 306 6.62 17.84 9.90
CA LEU A 306 7.14 16.57 10.40
C LEU A 306 8.20 16.76 11.50
N THR A 307 8.53 18.00 11.85
CA THR A 307 9.52 18.29 12.91
C THR A 307 8.89 18.48 14.29
N LYS A 308 7.57 18.64 14.34
CA LYS A 308 6.83 18.69 15.59
C LYS A 308 6.57 17.24 16.00
N ASP A 309 7.17 16.83 17.10
CA ASP A 309 6.75 15.61 17.79
C ASP A 309 5.27 15.79 18.14
N ASP A 310 4.39 14.86 17.75
CA ASP A 310 2.94 14.87 18.01
C ASP A 310 2.59 14.76 19.52
N GLU A 311 3.48 15.16 20.42
CA GLU A 311 3.37 14.98 21.88
C GLU A 311 2.41 15.98 22.56
N ASP A 312 1.84 16.97 21.86
CA ASP A 312 1.03 18.05 22.47
C ASP A 312 -0.40 18.19 21.91
N GLU A 313 -0.94 17.23 21.15
CA GLU A 313 -2.41 17.14 20.99
C GLU A 313 -3.01 16.52 22.25
N ASP A 314 -2.92 17.25 23.36
CA ASP A 314 -3.85 17.15 24.47
C ASP A 314 -5.24 17.40 23.87
N TRP A 315 -5.95 16.30 23.60
CA TRP A 315 -7.40 16.31 23.46
C TRP A 315 -7.96 16.80 24.78
N ASP A 316 -8.06 18.12 24.93
CA ASP A 316 -8.90 18.74 25.93
C ASP A 316 -10.30 18.15 25.71
N GLU A 317 -10.63 17.14 26.51
CA GLU A 317 -12.00 16.70 26.76
C GLU A 317 -12.72 17.95 27.29
N GLU A 318 -13.29 18.75 26.38
CA GLU A 318 -14.33 19.69 26.75
C GLU A 318 -15.50 18.85 27.27
N ASP A 319 -15.50 18.68 28.59
CA ASP A 319 -16.63 18.35 29.43
C ASP A 319 -17.85 19.16 28.96
N SER A 320 -18.66 18.56 28.09
CA SER A 320 -20.02 19.01 27.85
C SER A 320 -20.90 18.51 28.99
N ASP A 321 -20.74 19.17 30.14
CA ASP A 321 -21.77 19.26 31.18
C ASP A 321 -22.95 20.05 30.59
N ASP A 322 -23.82 19.37 29.83
CA ASP A 322 -25.19 19.82 29.61
C ASP A 322 -26.14 18.88 30.39
N GLU A 323 -26.24 19.18 31.68
CA GLU A 323 -27.43 18.88 32.49
C GLU A 323 -28.66 19.56 31.86
N ASP A 324 -29.50 18.81 31.15
CA ASP A 324 -30.92 19.19 31.06
C ASP A 324 -31.82 17.95 30.89
N ALA A 325 -32.28 17.45 32.04
CA ALA A 325 -33.32 16.44 32.14
C ALA A 325 -34.71 17.10 32.11
N PRO A 326 -35.61 16.76 31.16
CA PRO A 326 -37.01 17.11 31.30
C PRO A 326 -37.80 16.01 32.03
N ALA A 327 -38.35 16.46 33.15
CA ALA A 327 -39.45 15.94 33.98
C ALA A 327 -40.28 14.75 33.46
N ALA A 328 -40.49 13.81 34.41
CA ALA A 328 -41.44 12.72 34.35
C ALA A 328 -42.88 13.18 34.01
N LEU A 329 -43.53 12.47 33.08
CA LEU A 329 -44.97 12.52 32.84
C LEU A 329 -45.72 11.63 33.85
N PRO A 330 -46.90 12.03 34.34
CA PRO A 330 -47.73 11.18 35.18
C PRO A 330 -48.54 10.18 34.33
N LYS A 331 -48.62 8.94 34.83
CA LYS A 331 -49.46 7.86 34.30
C LYS A 331 -50.96 8.19 34.43
N PRO A 332 -51.76 7.70 33.48
CA PRO A 332 -52.95 6.91 33.81
C PRO A 332 -52.71 5.40 33.60
#